data_AF-A0A218WRH2-F1
#
_entry.id   AF-A0A218WRH2-F1
#
_cell.length_a   1.000
_cell.length_b   1.000
_cell.length_c   1.000
_cell.angle_alpha   90.00
_cell.angle_beta   90.00
_cell.angle_gamma   90.00
#
_symmetry.space_group_name_H-M   'P 1'
#
loop_
_entity.id
_entity.type
_entity.pdbx_description
1 polymer ?
#
loop_
_entity_poly.entity_id
_entity_poly.type
_entity_poly.pdbx_seq_one_letter_code
_entity_poly.pdbx_strand_id
1 'polypeptide(L)'
;MAPKGEGVVEWTEALENAFITILLEKFTRTHTTYWKARDWEQMNKELEEQFPGTSLDANKLRQKLRRLRIQYTQFTELIAHTGVGWDETTNTVKANADVWDKFIKV
;
A
#
# COMPACT_ATOMS: atom_id res chain seq x y z
N MET A 1 -4.28 13.61 -22.45
CA MET A 1 -3.22 12.64 -22.12
C MET A 1 -2.01 13.43 -21.64
N ALA A 2 -1.62 13.27 -20.37
CA ALA A 2 -0.40 13.88 -19.84
C ALA A 2 0.81 13.01 -20.22
N PRO A 3 2.00 13.61 -20.45
CA PRO A 3 3.18 12.84 -20.83
C PRO A 3 3.61 11.95 -19.65
N LYS A 4 3.86 10.67 -19.92
CA LYS A 4 4.46 9.75 -18.96
C LYS A 4 5.88 10.27 -18.66
N GLY A 5 6.08 10.76 -17.44
CA GLY A 5 7.40 11.16 -16.96
C GLY A 5 8.33 9.96 -16.90
N GLU A 6 9.50 10.11 -17.52
CA GLU A 6 10.65 9.22 -17.39
C GLU A 6 10.96 8.97 -15.89
N GLY A 7 11.08 7.70 -15.48
CA GLY A 7 11.57 7.31 -14.15
C GLY A 7 10.54 6.97 -13.07
N VAL A 8 9.24 6.93 -13.39
CA VAL A 8 8.23 6.41 -12.46
C VAL A 8 8.17 4.89 -12.59
N VAL A 9 8.83 4.18 -11.68
CA VAL A 9 8.56 2.75 -11.47
C VAL A 9 7.07 2.63 -11.11
N GLU A 10 6.34 1.87 -11.92
CA GLU A 10 4.95 1.54 -11.66
C GLU A 10 4.89 0.44 -10.60
N TRP A 11 4.19 0.70 -9.49
CA TRP A 11 3.99 -0.29 -8.44
C TRP A 11 3.06 -1.38 -8.94
N THR A 12 3.62 -2.51 -9.35
CA THR A 12 2.85 -3.72 -9.66
C THR A 12 2.33 -4.36 -8.37
N GLU A 13 1.27 -5.16 -8.48
CA GLU A 13 0.74 -5.93 -7.34
C GLU A 13 1.80 -6.84 -6.72
N ALA A 14 2.62 -7.50 -7.55
CA ALA A 14 3.71 -8.35 -7.07
C ALA A 14 4.76 -7.56 -6.26
N LEU A 15 5.14 -6.38 -6.75
CA LEU A 15 6.11 -5.51 -6.07
C LEU A 15 5.55 -4.95 -4.75
N GLU A 16 4.27 -4.56 -4.76
CA GLU A 16 3.58 -4.10 -3.55
C GLU A 16 3.49 -5.22 -2.50
N ASN A 17 3.09 -6.42 -2.89
CA ASN A 17 3.01 -7.58 -1.99
C ASN A 17 4.36 -7.93 -1.39
N ALA A 18 5.43 -7.95 -2.20
CA ALA A 18 6.78 -8.17 -1.68
C ALA A 18 7.22 -7.08 -0.69
N PHE A 19 6.88 -5.82 -0.96
CA PHE A 19 7.16 -4.73 -0.03
C PHE A 19 6.40 -4.89 1.28
N ILE A 20 5.11 -5.26 1.24
CA ILE A 20 4.31 -5.56 2.44
C ILE A 20 4.94 -6.70 3.25
N THR A 21 5.40 -7.77 2.60
CA THR A 21 6.08 -8.88 3.27
C THR A 21 7.35 -8.42 3.98
N ILE A 22 8.20 -7.62 3.31
CA ILE A 22 9.43 -7.07 3.93
C ILE A 22 9.10 -6.18 5.15
N LEU A 23 8.08 -5.33 5.04
CA LEU A 23 7.61 -4.50 6.14
C LEU A 23 7.14 -5.34 7.34
N LEU A 24 6.40 -6.41 7.06
CA LEU A 24 5.89 -7.34 8.07
C LEU A 24 7.03 -8.08 8.75
N GLU A 25 7.99 -8.63 8.00
CA GLU A 25 9.15 -9.33 8.56
C GLU A 25 9.99 -8.42 9.45
N LYS A 26 10.24 -7.17 9.01
CA LYS A 26 10.94 -6.19 9.87
C LYS A 26 10.14 -5.92 11.14
N PHE A 27 8.84 -5.66 11.04
CA PHE A 27 8.00 -5.44 12.20
C PHE A 27 8.03 -6.62 13.17
N THR A 28 7.92 -7.86 12.69
CA THR A 28 7.97 -9.07 13.53
C THR A 28 9.29 -9.20 14.29
N ARG A 29 10.42 -8.77 13.69
CA ARG A 29 11.73 -8.80 14.34
C ARG A 29 11.92 -7.67 15.33
N THR A 30 11.51 -6.45 14.99
CA THR A 30 11.85 -5.23 15.75
C THR A 30 10.71 -4.73 16.63
N HIS A 31 9.50 -5.25 16.46
CA HIS A 31 8.27 -4.81 17.13
C HIS A 31 8.03 -3.30 17.03
N THR A 32 8.47 -2.69 15.92
CA THR A 32 8.34 -1.25 15.69
C THR A 32 8.09 -0.95 14.23
N THR A 33 7.40 0.18 13.99
CA THR A 33 7.17 0.75 12.66
C THR A 33 7.98 2.05 12.43
N TYR A 34 8.86 2.37 13.37
CA TYR A 34 9.81 3.49 13.26
C TYR A 34 11.16 2.96 12.76
N TRP A 35 11.46 3.25 11.48
CA TRP A 35 12.65 2.76 10.79
C TRP A 35 13.56 3.91 10.37
N LYS A 36 14.86 3.74 10.59
CA LYS A 36 15.90 4.72 10.24
C LYS A 36 16.21 4.65 8.74
N ALA A 37 16.92 5.65 8.22
CA ALA A 37 17.30 5.70 6.80
C ALA A 37 17.95 4.38 6.29
N ARG A 38 18.87 3.82 7.08
CA ARG A 38 19.53 2.53 6.75
C ARG A 38 18.57 1.35 6.66
N ASP A 39 17.51 1.34 7.47
CA ASP A 39 16.51 0.28 7.40
C ASP A 39 15.74 0.37 6.08
N TRP A 40 15.44 1.59 5.62
CA TRP A 40 14.80 1.83 4.32
C TRP A 40 15.69 1.48 3.14
N GLU A 41 16.98 1.80 3.21
CA GLU A 41 17.96 1.39 2.20
C GLU A 41 18.06 -0.13 2.11
N GLN A 42 18.08 -0.82 3.26
CA GLN A 42 18.09 -2.27 3.32
C GLN A 42 16.82 -2.88 2.72
N MET A 43 15.64 -2.34 3.05
CA MET A 43 14.37 -2.79 2.44
C MET A 43 14.34 -2.55 0.92
N ASN A 44 14.90 -1.42 0.45
CA ASN A 44 14.99 -1.15 -0.98
C ASN A 44 15.91 -2.15 -1.69
N LYS A 45 17.03 -2.52 -1.06
CA LYS A 45 17.95 -3.52 -1.59
C LYS A 45 17.29 -4.91 -1.68
N GLU A 46 16.58 -5.33 -0.63
CA GLU A 46 15.84 -6.60 -0.62
C GLU A 46 14.76 -6.63 -1.72
N LEU A 47 14.13 -5.50 -2.02
CA LEU A 47 13.20 -5.37 -3.16
C LEU A 47 13.93 -5.43 -4.50
N GLU A 48 15.05 -4.74 -4.66
CA GLU A 48 15.83 -4.74 -5.90
C GLU A 48 16.41 -6.12 -6.22
N GLU A 49 16.77 -6.91 -5.21
CA GLU A 49 17.20 -8.31 -5.35
C GLU A 49 16.06 -9.20 -5.88
N GLN A 50 14.81 -8.94 -5.47
CA GLN A 50 13.62 -9.67 -5.96
C GLN A 50 13.12 -9.14 -7.31
N PHE A 51 13.30 -7.85 -7.58
CA PHE A 51 12.82 -7.16 -8.78
C PHE A 51 13.97 -6.33 -9.41
N PRO A 52 14.89 -6.98 -10.13
CA PRO A 52 16.04 -6.30 -10.75
C PRO A 52 15.60 -5.14 -11.64
N GLY A 53 16.31 -4.01 -11.55
CA GLY A 53 16.00 -2.79 -12.30
C GLY A 53 14.92 -1.90 -11.66
N THR A 54 14.36 -2.30 -10.52
CA THR A 54 13.36 -1.53 -9.76
C THR A 54 14.01 -0.82 -8.57
N SER A 55 14.81 0.21 -8.84
CA SER A 55 15.37 1.05 -7.76
C SER A 55 14.39 2.16 -7.39
N LEU A 56 13.73 1.99 -6.24
CA LEU A 56 12.68 2.87 -5.78
C LEU A 56 13.17 4.00 -4.88
N ASP A 57 14.33 3.85 -4.24
CA ASP A 57 14.81 4.75 -3.18
C ASP A 57 13.93 4.77 -1.91
N ALA A 58 14.52 5.20 -0.79
CA ALA A 58 13.87 5.20 0.51
C ALA A 58 12.63 6.12 0.60
N ASN A 59 12.56 7.18 -0.21
CA ASN A 59 11.45 8.12 -0.19
C ASN A 59 10.23 7.53 -0.89
N LYS A 60 10.39 6.82 -2.03
CA LYS A 60 9.24 6.18 -2.68
C LYS A 60 8.66 5.06 -1.82
N LEU A 61 9.49 4.29 -1.11
CA LEU A 61 9.00 3.29 -0.14
C LEU A 61 8.17 3.93 0.97
N ARG A 62 8.63 5.03 1.56
CA ARG A 62 7.87 5.78 2.58
C ARG A 62 6.55 6.32 2.05
N GLN A 63 6.56 6.87 0.83
CA GLN A 63 5.35 7.35 0.17
C GLN A 63 4.37 6.20 -0.09
N LYS A 64 4.86 5.03 -0.52
CA LYS A 64 4.03 3.84 -0.71
C LYS A 64 3.41 3.37 0.59
N LEU A 65 4.19 3.24 1.67
CA LEU A 65 3.66 2.87 2.98
C LEU A 65 2.59 3.86 3.47
N ARG A 66 2.80 5.17 3.26
CA ARG A 66 1.79 6.18 3.60
C ARG A 66 0.47 5.94 2.84
N ARG A 67 0.54 5.65 1.54
CA ARG A 67 -0.65 5.34 0.72
C ARG A 67 -1.35 4.06 1.20
N LEU A 68 -0.59 2.99 1.45
CA LEU A 68 -1.12 1.73 1.99
C LEU A 68 -1.86 1.94 3.32
N ARG A 69 -1.29 2.72 4.24
CA ARG A 69 -1.95 3.06 5.51
C ARG A 69 -3.26 3.81 5.30
N ILE A 70 -3.28 4.79 4.40
CA ILE A 70 -4.51 5.54 4.08
C ILE A 70 -5.57 4.60 3.51
N GLN A 71 -5.20 3.74 2.55
CA GLN A 71 -6.11 2.77 1.95
C GLN A 71 -6.66 1.79 2.99
N TYR A 72 -5.80 1.28 3.87
CA TYR A 72 -6.23 0.40 4.96
C TYR A 72 -7.19 1.11 5.92
N THR A 73 -6.88 2.34 6.36
CA THR A 73 -7.76 3.12 7.22
C THR A 73 -9.12 3.34 6.56
N GLN A 74 -9.15 3.80 5.31
CA GLN A 74 -10.39 4.00 4.55
C GLN A 74 -11.19 2.71 4.41
N PHE A 75 -10.53 1.59 4.13
CA PHE A 75 -11.17 0.28 4.05
C PHE A 75 -11.76 -0.12 5.40
N THR A 76 -11.02 0.02 6.50
CA THR A 76 -11.50 -0.32 7.85
C THR A 76 -12.65 0.54 8.31
N GLU A 77 -12.64 1.84 7.99
CA GLU A 77 -13.75 2.76 8.25
C GLU A 77 -14.99 2.33 7.46
N LEU A 78 -14.81 1.99 6.18
CA LEU A 78 -15.89 1.58 5.30
C LEU A 78 -16.56 0.29 5.79
N ILE A 79 -15.79 -0.77 6.11
CA ILE A 79 -16.36 -2.04 6.59
C ILE A 79 -16.95 -1.95 8.01
N ALA A 80 -16.54 -0.97 8.81
CA ALA A 80 -17.12 -0.74 10.15
C ALA A 80 -18.52 -0.11 10.11
N HIS A 81 -18.95 0.41 8.95
CA HIS A 81 -20.27 1.00 8.79
C HIS A 81 -21.36 -0.06 8.58
N THR A 82 -22.47 0.08 9.31
CA THR A 82 -23.65 -0.79 9.16
C THR A 82 -24.19 -0.76 7.73
N GLY A 83 -24.43 -1.93 7.15
CA GLY A 83 -24.91 -2.07 5.77
C GLY A 83 -23.81 -2.15 4.71
N VAL A 84 -22.55 -2.18 5.13
CA VAL A 84 -21.41 -2.51 4.28
C VAL A 84 -21.09 -4.00 4.43
N GLY A 85 -21.04 -4.71 3.31
CA GLY A 85 -20.59 -6.09 3.21
C GLY A 85 -19.34 -6.22 2.35
N TRP A 86 -18.64 -7.33 2.51
CA TRP A 86 -17.50 -7.70 1.67
C TRP A 86 -17.89 -8.82 0.73
N ASP A 87 -17.56 -8.69 -0.56
CA ASP A 87 -17.69 -9.77 -1.53
C ASP A 87 -16.33 -10.43 -1.75
N GLU A 88 -16.14 -11.59 -1.12
CA GLU A 88 -14.93 -12.41 -1.24
C GLU A 88 -14.68 -12.90 -2.66
N THR A 89 -15.71 -13.02 -3.50
CA THR A 89 -15.56 -13.52 -4.88
C THR A 89 -14.95 -12.47 -5.79
N THR A 90 -15.32 -11.20 -5.58
CA THR A 90 -14.85 -10.08 -6.40
C THR A 90 -13.78 -9.25 -5.72
N ASN A 91 -13.48 -9.53 -4.45
CA ASN A 91 -12.57 -8.75 -3.61
C ASN A 91 -12.98 -7.26 -3.56
N THR A 92 -14.30 -7.00 -3.47
CA THR A 92 -14.86 -5.65 -3.45
C THR A 92 -15.81 -5.41 -2.28
N VAL A 93 -15.86 -4.16 -1.84
CA VAL A 93 -16.84 -3.72 -0.85
C VAL A 93 -18.19 -3.52 -1.53
N LYS A 94 -19.25 -4.08 -0.95
CA LYS A 94 -20.64 -3.88 -1.38
C LYS A 94 -21.39 -3.07 -0.33
N ALA A 95 -22.05 -2.02 -0.78
CA ALA A 95 -22.93 -1.21 0.05
C ALA A 95 -24.03 -0.60 -0.83
N ASN A 96 -25.15 -0.21 -0.22
CA ASN A 96 -26.21 0.52 -0.93
C ASN A 96 -25.73 1.92 -1.35
N ALA A 97 -26.37 2.50 -2.37
CA ALA A 97 -26.03 3.84 -2.89
C ALA A 97 -25.99 4.92 -1.78
N ASP A 98 -26.99 4.92 -0.89
CA ASP A 98 -27.08 5.86 0.24
C ASP A 98 -25.91 5.77 1.23
N VAL A 99 -25.23 4.62 1.28
CA VAL A 99 -24.03 4.43 2.08
C VAL A 99 -22.82 4.99 1.34
N TRP A 100 -22.69 4.72 0.04
CA TRP A 100 -21.61 5.26 -0.80
C TRP A 100 -21.59 6.80 -0.84
N ASP A 101 -22.75 7.45 -0.88
CA ASP A 101 -22.87 8.91 -0.85
C ASP A 101 -22.26 9.57 0.40
N LYS A 102 -22.10 8.81 1.49
CA LYS A 102 -21.45 9.32 2.72
C LYS A 102 -19.93 9.30 2.63
N PHE A 103 -19.35 8.50 1.74
CA PHE A 103 -17.90 8.31 1.60
C PHE A 103 -17.32 8.97 0.35
N ILE A 104 -18.11 9.11 -0.71
CA ILE A 104 -17.71 9.85 -1.91
C ILE A 104 -17.89 11.34 -1.61
N LYS A 105 -16.79 12.01 -1.24
CA LYS A 105 -16.75 13.47 -1.25
C LYS A 105 -16.60 13.96 -2.71
N VAL A 106 -17.58 14.71 -3.18
CA VAL A 106 -17.53 15.50 -4.42
C VAL A 106 -16.50 16.62 -4.29
#